data_AF-A0A2H0PW64-F1
#
_entry.id   AF-A0A2H0PW64-F1
#
_cell.length_a   1.000
_cell.length_b   1.000
_cell.length_c   1.000
_cell.angle_alpha   90.00
_cell.angle_beta   90.00
_cell.angle_gamma   90.00
#
_symmetry.space_group_name_H-M   'P 1'
#
loop_
_entity.id
_entity.type
_entity.pdbx_description
1 polymer ?
#
loop_
_entity_poly.entity_id
_entity_poly.type
_entity_poly.pdbx_seq_one_letter_code
_entity_poly.pdbx_strand_id
1 'polypeptide(L)'
;MEHLNIKIYGRTQGVFFRDSTKRKAKNSNNQKPIQDTIELLISGQLTKEEKSQGITTEYLLEGFSLKSVSSKDGILTLEFEDLHYKTSGGSCRVGILWFQIEATAKQFSEVQHVRFLPEELFQP
;
A
#
# COMPACT_ATOMS: atom_id res chain seq x y z
N MET A 1 14.25 -14.40 -14.23
CA MET A 1 13.95 -13.47 -13.13
C MET A 1 12.59 -12.88 -13.45
N GLU A 2 11.52 -13.35 -12.80
CA GLU A 2 10.18 -12.82 -13.03
C GLU A 2 10.14 -11.38 -12.51
N HIS A 3 9.90 -10.45 -13.42
CA HIS A 3 9.78 -9.03 -13.10
C HIS A 3 8.35 -8.78 -12.59
N LEU A 4 8.16 -8.69 -11.28
CA LEU A 4 6.90 -8.25 -10.69
C LEU A 4 6.68 -6.78 -11.06
N ASN A 5 5.72 -6.54 -11.97
CA ASN A 5 5.28 -5.20 -12.35
C ASN A 5 4.31 -4.68 -11.27
N ILE A 6 4.85 -4.15 -10.18
CA ILE A 6 4.06 -3.60 -9.08
C ILE A 6 3.55 -2.21 -9.48
N LYS A 7 2.24 -2.01 -9.45
CA LYS A 7 1.57 -0.74 -9.67
C LYS A 7 1.43 0.00 -8.33
N ILE A 8 2.16 1.09 -8.13
CA ILE A 8 1.95 1.96 -6.95
C ILE A 8 0.96 3.06 -7.32
N TYR A 9 -0.21 3.07 -6.69
CA TYR A 9 -1.26 4.05 -6.95
C TYR A 9 -0.99 5.33 -6.17
N GLY A 10 -0.83 6.45 -6.88
CA GLY A 10 -0.77 7.78 -6.27
C GLY A 10 -1.92 8.67 -6.71
N ARG A 11 -1.95 9.90 -6.18
CA ARG A 11 -2.92 10.93 -6.55
C ARG A 11 -2.28 11.88 -7.57
N THR A 12 -3.03 12.26 -8.61
CA THR A 12 -2.72 13.41 -9.47
C THR A 12 -3.86 14.43 -9.36
N GLN A 13 -3.55 15.72 -9.54
CA GLN A 13 -4.45 16.88 -9.43
C GLN A 13 -5.91 16.56 -9.85
N GLY A 14 -6.81 16.44 -8.87
CA GLY A 14 -8.25 16.31 -9.10
C GLY A 14 -8.78 14.96 -9.59
N VAL A 15 -7.96 13.92 -9.77
CA VAL A 15 -8.43 12.60 -10.24
C VAL A 15 -8.01 11.49 -9.28
N PHE A 16 -9.01 10.84 -8.69
CA PHE A 16 -8.84 9.71 -7.78
C PHE A 16 -8.32 8.50 -8.58
N PHE A 17 -7.16 7.94 -8.21
CA PHE A 17 -6.69 6.60 -8.58
C PHE A 17 -6.66 6.29 -10.10
N ARG A 18 -5.77 6.94 -10.85
CA ARG A 18 -5.53 6.54 -12.26
C ARG A 18 -4.08 6.28 -12.63
N ASP A 19 -3.12 6.88 -11.96
CA ASP A 19 -1.72 6.65 -12.27
C ASP A 19 -1.11 5.58 -11.36
N SER A 20 -0.60 4.55 -12.02
CA SER A 20 0.13 3.46 -11.42
C SER A 20 1.47 3.33 -12.11
N THR A 21 2.56 3.52 -11.38
CA THR A 21 3.91 3.34 -11.92
C THR A 21 4.44 1.97 -11.58
N LYS A 22 5.19 1.39 -12.52
CA LYS A 22 5.83 0.09 -12.34
C LYS A 22 7.09 0.28 -11.52
N ARG A 23 7.10 -0.24 -10.29
CA ARG A 23 8.31 -0.27 -9.46
C ARG A 23 8.94 -1.66 -9.43
N LYS A 24 10.27 -1.67 -9.37
CA LYS A 24 11.04 -2.87 -9.04
C LYS A 24 11.17 -2.91 -7.52
N ALA A 25 10.60 -3.92 -6.87
CA ALA A 25 10.91 -4.19 -5.46
C ALA A 25 12.41 -4.48 -5.34
N LYS A 26 13.08 -3.77 -4.42
CA LYS A 26 14.53 -3.92 -4.21
C LYS A 26 14.77 -4.95 -3.09
N ASN A 27 14.51 -6.23 -3.36
CA ASN A 27 15.14 -7.27 -2.54
C ASN A 27 15.33 -8.62 -3.27
N SER A 28 16.48 -9.23 -3.01
CA SER A 28 17.06 -10.38 -3.72
C SER A 28 16.62 -11.75 -3.19
N ASN A 29 15.65 -11.83 -2.28
CA ASN A 29 15.19 -13.09 -1.69
C ASN A 29 13.67 -13.26 -1.89
N ASN A 30 13.35 -14.02 -2.93
CA ASN A 30 12.05 -14.29 -3.56
C ASN A 30 10.98 -14.97 -2.67
N GLN A 31 10.88 -14.66 -1.37
CA GLN A 31 10.04 -15.42 -0.44
C GLN A 31 8.74 -14.71 -0.02
N LYS A 32 8.61 -13.38 -0.13
CA LYS A 32 7.37 -12.65 0.26
C LYS A 32 7.06 -11.42 -0.59
N PRO A 33 6.74 -11.58 -1.89
CA PRO A 33 6.56 -10.45 -2.82
C PRO A 33 5.42 -9.49 -2.42
N ILE A 34 4.36 -10.00 -1.79
CA ILE A 34 3.26 -9.18 -1.29
C ILE A 34 3.74 -8.25 -0.17
N GLN A 35 4.49 -8.78 0.80
CA GLN A 35 5.00 -8.01 1.94
C GLN A 35 5.88 -6.85 1.47
N ASP A 36 6.87 -7.12 0.63
CA ASP A 36 7.80 -6.12 0.09
C ASP A 36 7.07 -5.00 -0.66
N THR A 37 6.02 -5.37 -1.38
CA THR A 37 5.20 -4.44 -2.17
C THR A 37 4.42 -3.48 -1.27
N ILE A 38 3.84 -4.00 -0.19
CA ILE A 38 3.08 -3.20 0.79
C ILE A 38 4.03 -2.30 1.58
N GLU A 39 5.19 -2.81 2.02
CA GLU A 39 6.23 -2.01 2.67
C GLU A 39 6.72 -0.87 1.77
N LEU A 40 6.92 -1.14 0.48
CA LEU A 40 7.32 -0.14 -0.49
C LEU A 40 6.26 0.97 -0.65
N LEU A 41 4.98 0.61 -0.69
CA LEU A 41 3.88 1.58 -0.73
C LEU A 41 3.87 2.47 0.51
N ILE A 42 3.85 1.88 1.71
CA ILE A 42 3.70 2.63 2.97
C ILE A 42 4.95 3.44 3.33
N SER A 43 6.11 3.07 2.79
CA SER A 43 7.34 3.86 2.93
C SER A 43 7.22 5.26 2.31
N GLY A 44 6.25 5.46 1.40
CA GLY A 44 6.02 6.75 0.76
C GLY A 44 7.15 7.25 -0.14
N GLN A 45 8.18 6.43 -0.38
CA GLN A 45 9.30 6.83 -1.22
C GLN A 45 8.82 6.92 -2.67
N LEU A 46 8.86 8.12 -3.26
CA LEU A 46 8.58 8.35 -4.68
C LEU A 46 9.88 8.63 -5.44
N THR A 47 10.02 8.07 -6.64
CA THR A 47 11.14 8.36 -7.54
C THR A 47 11.03 9.78 -8.12
N LYS A 48 12.11 10.28 -8.72
CA LYS A 48 12.11 11.62 -9.34
C LYS A 48 11.14 11.69 -10.52
N GLU A 49 11.04 10.61 -11.28
CA GLU A 49 10.16 10.47 -12.44
C GLU A 49 8.69 10.53 -12.00
N GLU A 50 8.33 9.80 -10.94
CA GLU A 50 6.97 9.81 -10.37
C GLU A 50 6.58 11.22 -9.87
N LYS A 51 7.49 11.88 -9.16
CA LYS A 51 7.28 13.27 -8.72
C LYS A 51 7.12 14.22 -9.92
N SER A 52 7.89 14.02 -10.99
CA SER A 52 7.78 14.83 -12.21
C SER A 52 6.48 14.61 -12.98
N GLN A 53 5.85 13.45 -12.81
CA GLN A 53 4.50 13.14 -13.31
C GLN A 53 3.38 13.72 -12.42
N GLY A 54 3.74 14.43 -11.34
CA GLY A 54 2.77 15.01 -10.41
C GLY A 54 2.14 14.00 -9.45
N ILE A 55 2.73 12.81 -9.32
CA ILE A 55 2.28 11.78 -8.39
C ILE A 55 2.61 12.22 -6.97
N THR A 56 1.61 12.22 -6.10
CA THR A 56 1.76 12.41 -4.66
C THR A 56 1.31 11.18 -3.89
N THR A 57 1.77 11.07 -2.64
CA THR A 57 1.45 9.97 -1.73
C THR A 57 0.91 10.53 -0.42
N GLU A 58 -0.10 9.87 0.13
CA GLU A 58 -0.60 10.11 1.49
C GLU A 58 0.16 9.26 2.52
N TYR A 59 0.94 8.28 2.04
CA TYR A 59 1.88 7.52 2.84
C TYR A 59 3.18 8.29 3.00
N LEU A 60 3.47 8.62 4.25
CA LEU A 60 4.73 8.99 4.91
C LEU A 60 4.35 9.17 6.40
N LEU A 61 3.59 8.20 6.91
CA LEU A 61 2.91 8.32 8.19
C LEU A 61 3.89 7.90 9.29
N GLU A 62 4.33 8.85 10.10
CA GLU A 62 5.20 8.57 11.24
C GLU A 62 4.54 7.57 12.19
N GLY A 63 5.31 6.56 12.62
CA GLY A 63 4.82 5.51 13.51
C GLY A 63 3.89 4.48 12.84
N PHE A 64 3.70 4.54 11.51
CA PHE A 64 2.95 3.55 10.76
C PHE A 64 3.86 2.52 10.09
N SER A 65 3.69 1.24 10.39
CA SER A 65 4.51 0.15 9.84
C SER A 65 3.75 -1.15 9.68
N LEU A 66 4.20 -2.03 8.79
CA LEU A 66 3.64 -3.36 8.61
C LEU A 66 4.28 -4.32 9.63
N LYS A 67 3.47 -4.92 10.51
CA LYS A 67 3.93 -5.91 11.50
C LYS A 67 3.98 -7.32 10.93
N SER A 68 2.89 -7.74 10.28
CA SER A 68 2.76 -9.10 9.79
C SER A 68 1.90 -9.19 8.54
N VAL A 69 2.18 -10.22 7.74
CA VAL A 69 1.42 -10.56 6.54
C VAL A 69 1.12 -12.05 6.62
N SER A 70 -0.17 -12.39 6.53
CA SER A 70 -0.61 -13.77 6.40
C SER A 70 -1.61 -13.89 5.26
N SER A 71 -1.53 -14.97 4.49
CA SER A 71 -2.48 -15.26 3.43
C SER A 71 -3.01 -16.67 3.64
N LYS A 72 -4.34 -16.79 3.67
CA LYS A 72 -5.03 -18.08 3.82
C LYS A 72 -6.34 -18.03 3.07
N ASP A 73 -6.60 -19.05 2.25
CA ASP A 73 -7.88 -19.24 1.54
C ASP A 73 -8.32 -18.00 0.72
N GLY A 74 -7.35 -17.31 0.09
CA GLY A 74 -7.61 -16.10 -0.71
C GLY A 74 -7.80 -14.82 0.11
N ILE A 75 -7.70 -14.88 1.44
CA ILE A 75 -7.78 -13.72 2.34
C ILE A 75 -6.36 -13.34 2.77
N LEU A 76 -5.93 -12.15 2.36
CA LEU A 76 -4.69 -11.52 2.83
C LEU A 76 -4.98 -10.70 4.09
N THR A 77 -4.45 -11.11 5.22
CA THR A 77 -4.49 -10.33 6.46
C THR A 77 -3.20 -9.55 6.62
N LEU A 78 -3.33 -8.22 6.68
CA LEU A 78 -2.26 -7.27 6.88
C LEU A 78 -2.40 -6.67 8.28
N GLU A 79 -1.42 -6.93 9.14
CA GLU A 79 -1.36 -6.35 10.47
C GLU A 79 -0.39 -5.16 10.45
N PHE A 80 -0.86 -4.00 10.89
CA PHE A 80 -0.07 -2.79 10.98
C PHE A 80 0.09 -2.32 12.43
N GLU A 81 1.18 -1.59 12.65
CA GLU A 81 1.33 -0.70 13.79
C GLU A 81 0.98 0.72 13.35
N ASP A 82 0.21 1.44 14.17
CA ASP A 82 -0.04 2.87 14.02
C ASP A 82 0.12 3.58 15.37
N LEU A 83 1.37 3.79 15.80
CA LEU A 83 1.70 4.31 17.14
C LEU A 83 1.16 5.73 17.39
N HIS A 84 0.82 6.46 16.33
CA HIS A 84 0.44 7.87 16.39
C HIS A 84 -0.95 8.13 15.79
N TYR A 85 -1.75 7.07 15.58
CA TYR A 85 -3.12 7.13 15.07
C TYR A 85 -3.24 7.95 13.77
N LYS A 86 -2.24 7.84 12.89
CA LYS A 86 -2.15 8.62 11.65
C LYS A 86 -3.00 8.06 10.52
N THR A 87 -3.46 6.81 10.67
CA THR A 87 -4.37 6.14 9.75
C THR A 87 -5.84 6.43 10.03
N SER A 88 -6.17 7.02 11.18
CA SER A 88 -7.52 7.47 11.53
C SER A 88 -7.76 8.94 11.15
N GLY A 89 -9.04 9.34 11.11
CA GLY A 89 -9.49 10.71 10.83
C GLY A 89 -10.46 10.76 9.65
N GLY A 90 -10.71 11.94 9.09
CA GLY A 90 -11.83 12.14 8.16
C GLY A 90 -11.96 11.10 7.04
N SER A 91 -13.19 10.62 6.83
CA SER A 91 -13.58 9.53 5.91
C SER A 91 -12.93 9.58 4.53
N CYS A 92 -12.80 10.78 3.94
CA CYS A 92 -12.16 10.98 2.64
C CYS A 92 -10.68 10.59 2.64
N ARG A 93 -9.92 10.93 3.68
CA ARG A 93 -8.47 10.64 3.76
C ARG A 93 -8.23 9.18 4.09
N VAL A 94 -8.93 8.65 5.09
CA VAL A 94 -8.74 7.26 5.52
C VAL A 94 -9.17 6.26 4.45
N GLY A 95 -10.22 6.60 3.68
CA GLY A 95 -10.62 5.83 2.51
C GLY A 95 -9.52 5.75 1.45
N ILE A 96 -8.77 6.83 1.21
CA ILE A 96 -7.65 6.81 0.24
C ILE A 96 -6.57 5.83 0.68
N LEU A 97 -6.18 5.88 1.95
CA LEU A 97 -5.18 4.96 2.48
C LEU A 97 -5.67 3.52 2.33
N TRP A 98 -6.89 3.21 2.80
CA TRP A 98 -7.47 1.88 2.62
C TRP A 98 -7.40 1.40 1.16
N PHE A 99 -7.92 2.21 0.22
CA PHE A 99 -8.00 1.83 -1.19
C PHE A 99 -6.64 1.65 -1.84
N GLN A 100 -5.63 2.44 -1.45
CA GLN A 100 -4.27 2.29 -1.98
C GLN A 100 -3.64 0.96 -1.58
N ILE A 101 -3.72 0.58 -0.30
CA ILE A 101 -3.20 -0.71 0.15
C ILE A 101 -4.00 -1.85 -0.46
N GLU A 102 -5.33 -1.78 -0.45
CA GLU A 102 -6.19 -2.83 -0.97
C GLU A 102 -5.96 -3.05 -2.47
N ALA A 103 -5.94 -1.99 -3.28
CA ALA A 103 -5.68 -2.08 -4.71
C ALA A 103 -4.26 -2.57 -5.03
N THR A 104 -3.30 -2.31 -4.13
CA THR A 104 -1.93 -2.80 -4.26
C THR A 104 -1.86 -4.30 -3.97
N ALA A 105 -2.48 -4.77 -2.89
CA ALA A 105 -2.57 -6.18 -2.54
C ALA A 105 -3.33 -7.00 -3.60
N LYS A 106 -4.42 -6.46 -4.16
CA LYS A 106 -5.22 -7.14 -5.19
C LYS A 106 -4.56 -7.26 -6.57
N GLN A 107 -3.33 -6.79 -6.73
CA GLN A 107 -2.53 -7.07 -7.94
C GLN A 107 -2.07 -8.53 -8.00
N PHE A 108 -1.98 -9.16 -6.85
CA PHE A 108 -1.62 -10.56 -6.70
C PHE A 108 -2.87 -11.41 -6.87
N SER A 109 -2.90 -12.26 -7.90
CA SER A 109 -4.09 -13.04 -8.30
C SER A 109 -4.59 -13.98 -7.20
N GLU A 110 -3.72 -14.37 -6.28
CA GLU A 110 -4.06 -15.18 -5.12
C GLU A 110 -4.83 -14.41 -4.03
N VAL A 111 -4.86 -13.07 -4.08
CA VAL A 111 -5.56 -12.22 -3.10
C VAL A 111 -6.95 -11.87 -3.60
N GLN A 112 -7.97 -12.48 -3.01
CA GLN A 112 -9.39 -12.20 -3.28
C GLN A 112 -9.92 -11.10 -2.34
N HIS A 113 -9.53 -11.17 -1.08
CA HIS A 113 -9.94 -10.25 -0.02
C HIS A 113 -8.74 -9.75 0.78
N VAL A 114 -8.84 -8.52 1.28
CA VAL A 114 -7.82 -7.91 2.16
C VAL A 114 -8.48 -7.60 3.49
N ARG A 115 -7.88 -8.05 4.58
CA ARG A 115 -8.29 -7.74 5.95
C ARG A 115 -7.19 -6.94 6.62
N PHE A 116 -7.58 -5.89 7.34
CA PHE A 116 -6.69 -5.03 8.10
C PHE A 116 -6.78 -5.36 9.58
N LEU A 117 -5.63 -5.38 10.25
CA LEU A 117 -5.54 -5.46 11.71
C LEU A 117 -4.62 -4.33 12.24
N PRO A 118 -4.98 -3.70 13.37
CA PRO A 118 -6.21 -3.93 14.12
C PRO A 118 -7.45 -3.32 13.41
N GLU A 119 -8.67 -3.71 13.80
CA GLU A 119 -9.90 -3.39 13.03
C GLU A 119 -10.28 -1.89 13.08
N GLU A 120 -9.68 -1.16 14.01
CA GLU A 120 -9.86 0.28 14.20
C GLU A 120 -8.98 1.12 13.26
N LEU A 121 -8.14 0.49 12.44
CA LEU A 121 -7.42 1.18 11.37
C LEU A 121 -8.40 1.77 10.35
N PHE A 122 -8.02 2.93 9.79
CA PHE A 122 -8.75 3.58 8.71
C PHE A 122 -10.21 3.96 9.05
N GLN A 123 -10.51 4.18 10.33
CA GLN A 123 -11.82 4.64 10.78
C GLN A 123 -11.95 6.18 10.65
N PRO A 124 -13.15 6.69 10.27
CA PRO A 124 -13.49 8.12 10.19
C PRO A 124 -13.29 8.95 11.46
#